data_AF-A0A318NYG3-F1
#
_entry.id   AF-A0A318NYG3-F1
#
_cell.length_a   1.000
_cell.length_b   1.000
_cell.length_c   1.000
_cell.angle_alpha   90.00
_cell.angle_beta   90.00
_cell.angle_gamma   90.00
#
_symmetry.space_group_name_H-M   'P 1'
#
loop_
_entity.id
_entity.type
_entity.pdbx_description
1 polymer ?
#
loop_
_entity_poly.entity_id
_entity_poly.type
_entity_poly.pdbx_seq_one_letter_code
_entity_poly.pdbx_strand_id
1 'polypeptide(L)'
;MKGTIVDVDIIAKLSLPRIEKYKTTFKLSSYEHAYAIYVWNKMLAGTFIPVMQAIEVSLRNAMNDAIATHCGTPLWFTRIYRSNDLPSNFQKLHHSVVNRHTHFDLDLLKKTNDPSYKVILKSTYERKIKNGNINIKNSYNQHIVGNLMLGAWVTLLNADYVDNTHNTKLWPALTNTVFPNATGREKNDLFNIYNDIRILRNRISHNEPICNPNGQFISIDECIESVKEKYNKALHSILLLSSKRHKVFIESHASSHFNMVCSKEYLNSIVDTYVAGKIKICKYCGNKFETVTNRKCFCRIK
;
A
#
# COMPACT_ATOMS: atom_id res chain seq x y z
N MET A 1 -35.82 19.65 -12.04
CA MET A 1 -34.37 19.93 -12.12
C MET A 1 -33.65 18.83 -11.36
N LYS A 2 -33.09 17.82 -12.05
CA LYS A 2 -32.19 16.85 -11.39
C LYS A 2 -30.80 17.47 -11.43
N GLY A 3 -30.27 17.80 -10.24
CA GLY A 3 -28.94 18.39 -10.09
C GLY A 3 -27.86 17.48 -10.68
N THR A 4 -26.73 18.08 -11.05
CA THR A 4 -25.49 17.36 -11.37
C THR A 4 -25.20 16.33 -10.26
N ILE A 5 -24.81 15.11 -10.64
CA ILE A 5 -24.43 14.04 -9.68
C ILE A 5 -23.29 14.51 -8.78
N VAL A 6 -22.43 15.39 -9.31
CA VAL A 6 -21.42 16.12 -8.55
C VAL A 6 -22.00 17.49 -8.17
N ASP A 7 -22.47 17.62 -6.94
CA ASP A 7 -22.93 18.88 -6.36
C ASP A 7 -21.79 19.57 -5.58
N VAL A 8 -21.95 20.87 -5.32
CA VAL A 8 -21.04 21.74 -4.56
C VAL A 8 -20.67 21.12 -3.21
N ASP A 9 -21.61 20.44 -2.54
CA ASP A 9 -21.33 19.76 -1.27
C ASP A 9 -20.30 18.63 -1.42
N ILE A 10 -20.42 17.81 -2.47
CA ILE A 10 -19.46 16.72 -2.74
C ILE A 10 -18.06 17.29 -2.98
N ILE A 11 -17.95 18.35 -3.78
CA ILE A 11 -16.66 19.01 -4.05
C ILE A 11 -16.09 19.60 -2.75
N ALA A 12 -16.92 20.21 -1.91
CA ALA A 12 -16.50 20.76 -0.63
C ALA A 12 -15.90 19.69 0.30
N LYS A 13 -16.43 18.46 0.30
CA LYS A 13 -15.87 17.34 1.11
C LYS A 13 -14.59 16.73 0.54
N LEU A 14 -14.26 16.96 -0.73
CA LEU A 14 -13.01 16.50 -1.35
C LEU A 14 -11.86 17.50 -1.19
N SER A 15 -12.19 18.77 -0.93
CA SER A 15 -11.35 19.96 -1.09
C SER A 15 -11.04 20.32 -2.56
N LEU A 16 -11.10 21.61 -2.87
CA LEU A 16 -10.80 22.14 -4.20
C LEU A 16 -9.38 21.75 -4.71
N PRO A 17 -8.30 21.84 -3.89
CA PRO A 17 -6.96 21.45 -4.36
C PRO A 17 -6.87 20.00 -4.84
N ARG A 18 -7.66 19.10 -4.23
CA ARG A 18 -7.65 17.68 -4.56
C ARG A 18 -8.23 17.41 -5.94
N ILE A 19 -9.38 18.01 -6.25
CA ILE A 19 -10.06 17.82 -7.53
C ILE A 19 -9.40 18.61 -8.65
N GLU A 20 -8.86 19.80 -8.35
CA GLU A 20 -8.16 20.65 -9.31
C GLU A 20 -6.92 19.96 -9.88
N LYS A 21 -6.23 19.13 -9.09
CA LYS A 21 -5.10 18.33 -9.56
C LYS A 21 -5.49 17.41 -10.74
N TYR A 22 -6.67 16.81 -10.72
CA TYR A 22 -7.15 15.98 -11.84
C TYR A 22 -7.54 16.83 -13.04
N LYS A 23 -8.24 17.94 -12.81
CA LYS A 23 -8.66 18.84 -13.88
C LYS A 23 -7.47 19.42 -14.66
N THR A 24 -6.44 19.88 -13.96
CA THR A 24 -5.21 20.44 -14.52
C THR A 24 -4.34 19.38 -15.19
N THR A 25 -4.09 18.25 -14.52
CA THR A 25 -3.28 17.14 -15.05
C THR A 25 -3.81 16.61 -16.38
N PHE A 26 -5.14 16.52 -16.54
CA PHE A 26 -5.75 15.95 -17.74
C PHE A 26 -6.37 17.01 -18.67
N LYS A 27 -6.13 18.30 -18.43
CA LYS A 27 -6.70 19.45 -19.18
C LYS A 27 -8.21 19.30 -19.42
N LEU A 28 -8.95 18.95 -18.36
CA LEU A 28 -10.38 18.67 -18.45
C LEU A 28 -11.18 19.97 -18.47
N SER A 29 -12.25 19.97 -19.27
CA SER A 29 -13.15 21.12 -19.40
C SER A 29 -14.14 21.27 -18.24
N SER A 30 -14.33 20.24 -17.41
CA SER A 30 -15.35 20.25 -16.34
C SER A 30 -14.93 19.46 -15.09
N TYR A 31 -15.50 19.83 -13.94
CA TYR A 31 -15.25 19.15 -12.67
C TYR A 31 -15.89 17.76 -12.58
N GLU A 32 -16.94 17.50 -13.36
CA GLU A 32 -17.56 16.17 -13.45
C GLU A 32 -16.59 15.16 -14.09
N HIS A 33 -15.86 15.56 -15.14
CA HIS A 33 -14.80 14.73 -15.71
C HIS A 33 -13.65 14.54 -14.72
N ALA A 34 -13.25 15.60 -14.01
CA ALA A 34 -12.22 15.49 -12.97
C ALA A 34 -12.64 14.53 -11.86
N TYR A 35 -13.92 14.53 -11.50
CA TYR A 35 -14.49 13.63 -10.50
C TYR A 35 -14.54 12.19 -11.01
N ALA A 36 -14.89 11.96 -12.27
CA ALA A 36 -14.83 10.64 -12.89
C ALA A 36 -13.40 10.05 -12.84
N ILE A 37 -12.37 10.84 -13.18
CA ILE A 37 -10.97 10.38 -13.07
C ILE A 37 -10.57 10.17 -11.60
N TYR A 38 -11.03 11.02 -10.68
CA TYR A 38 -10.81 10.82 -9.24
C TYR A 38 -11.41 9.50 -8.75
N VAL A 39 -12.64 9.16 -9.17
CA VAL A 39 -13.28 7.88 -8.86
C VAL A 39 -12.51 6.72 -9.49
N TRP A 40 -12.08 6.85 -10.75
CA TRP A 40 -11.25 5.85 -11.41
C TRP A 40 -9.93 5.61 -10.66
N ASN A 41 -9.27 6.67 -10.18
CA ASN A 41 -8.07 6.56 -9.33
C ASN A 41 -8.35 5.78 -8.04
N LYS A 42 -9.52 5.96 -7.41
CA LYS A 42 -9.93 5.16 -6.24
C LYS A 42 -10.13 3.69 -6.59
N MET A 43 -10.75 3.39 -7.74
CA MET A 43 -10.92 2.01 -8.19
C MET A 43 -9.57 1.35 -8.46
N LEU A 44 -8.67 2.06 -9.16
CA LEU A 44 -7.28 1.64 -9.35
C LEU A 44 -6.59 1.39 -8.00
N ALA A 45 -6.66 2.33 -7.06
CA ALA A 45 -6.09 2.19 -5.73
C ALA A 45 -6.56 0.90 -5.02
N GLY A 46 -7.85 0.57 -5.14
CA GLY A 46 -8.41 -0.68 -4.63
C GLY A 46 -7.77 -1.92 -5.24
N THR A 47 -7.49 -1.91 -6.55
CA THR A 47 -6.86 -3.05 -7.24
C THR A 47 -5.41 -3.33 -6.83
N PHE A 48 -4.72 -2.36 -6.22
CA PHE A 48 -3.37 -2.58 -5.67
C PHE A 48 -3.37 -3.23 -4.28
N ILE A 49 -4.48 -3.20 -3.53
CA ILE A 49 -4.53 -3.74 -2.16
C ILE A 49 -4.05 -5.20 -2.11
N PRO A 50 -4.51 -6.12 -2.98
CA PRO A 50 -4.10 -7.51 -2.90
C PRO A 50 -2.59 -7.72 -3.15
N VAL A 51 -2.00 -6.97 -4.09
CA VAL A 51 -0.56 -7.10 -4.39
C VAL A 51 0.28 -6.50 -3.27
N MET A 52 -0.14 -5.37 -2.70
CA MET A 52 0.54 -4.74 -1.55
C MET A 52 0.54 -5.65 -0.32
N GLN A 53 -0.60 -6.26 0.00
CA GLN A 53 -0.69 -7.23 1.10
C GLN A 53 0.17 -8.46 0.84
N ALA A 54 0.20 -8.95 -0.40
CA ALA A 54 1.05 -10.08 -0.76
C ALA A 54 2.55 -9.76 -0.61
N ILE A 55 2.98 -8.56 -1.00
CA ILE A 55 4.35 -8.09 -0.80
C ILE A 55 4.66 -7.99 0.70
N GLU A 56 3.83 -7.29 1.46
CA GLU A 56 4.07 -7.02 2.89
C GLU A 56 4.20 -8.31 3.70
N VAL A 57 3.28 -9.25 3.53
CA VAL A 57 3.32 -10.54 4.26
C VAL A 57 4.51 -11.39 3.82
N SER A 58 4.84 -11.41 2.53
CA SER A 58 5.94 -12.22 2.01
C SER A 58 7.30 -11.69 2.47
N LEU A 59 7.51 -10.37 2.34
CA LEU A 59 8.74 -9.71 2.79
C LEU A 59 8.93 -9.90 4.29
N ARG A 60 7.89 -9.62 5.07
CA ARG A 60 7.88 -9.79 6.52
C ARG A 60 8.30 -11.19 6.94
N ASN A 61 7.64 -12.21 6.39
CA ASN A 61 7.89 -13.59 6.81
C ASN A 61 9.28 -14.05 6.36
N ALA A 62 9.68 -13.76 5.12
CA ALA A 62 11.01 -14.10 4.62
C ALA A 62 12.14 -13.46 5.44
N MET A 63 12.00 -12.17 5.78
CA MET A 63 12.96 -11.47 6.63
C MET A 63 12.94 -11.99 8.06
N ASN A 64 11.77 -12.18 8.67
CA ASN A 64 11.68 -12.71 10.03
C ASN A 64 12.38 -14.07 10.16
N ASP A 65 12.11 -14.99 9.24
CA ASP A 65 12.64 -16.36 9.30
C ASP A 65 14.16 -16.36 9.08
N ALA A 66 14.65 -15.57 8.11
CA ALA A 66 16.08 -15.43 7.85
C ALA A 66 16.82 -14.79 9.03
N ILE A 67 16.30 -13.70 9.60
CA ILE A 67 16.93 -12.98 10.70
C ILE A 67 16.88 -13.81 11.99
N ALA A 68 15.74 -14.44 12.31
CA ALA A 68 15.63 -15.28 13.50
C ALA A 68 16.62 -16.46 13.48
N THR A 69 16.78 -17.08 12.30
CA THR A 69 17.76 -18.15 12.07
C THR A 69 19.18 -17.63 12.24
N HIS A 70 19.51 -16.50 11.61
CA HIS A 70 20.84 -15.89 11.69
C HIS A 70 21.21 -15.47 13.12
N CYS A 71 20.26 -14.91 13.88
CA CYS A 71 20.49 -14.49 15.27
C CYS A 71 20.40 -15.64 16.30
N GLY A 72 19.96 -16.84 15.89
CA GLY A 72 19.69 -17.96 16.79
C GLY A 72 18.58 -17.69 17.82
N THR A 73 17.68 -16.74 17.55
CA THR A 73 16.59 -16.39 18.47
C THR A 73 15.37 -15.78 17.76
N PRO A 74 14.14 -16.14 18.15
CA PRO A 74 12.92 -15.46 17.69
C PRO A 74 12.83 -14.01 18.18
N LEU A 75 13.56 -13.63 19.23
CA LEU A 75 13.53 -12.29 19.83
C LEU A 75 14.60 -11.36 19.20
N TRP A 76 14.82 -11.46 17.90
CA TRP A 76 15.92 -10.79 17.19
C TRP A 76 15.76 -9.25 17.15
N PHE A 77 14.53 -8.72 17.17
CA PHE A 77 14.25 -7.29 16.96
C PHE A 77 14.89 -6.39 18.03
N THR A 78 15.11 -6.85 19.26
CA THR A 78 15.80 -6.07 20.29
C THR A 78 17.31 -5.99 20.08
N ARG A 79 17.87 -6.83 19.19
CA ARG A 79 19.31 -6.90 18.87
C ARG A 79 19.64 -6.20 17.56
N ILE A 80 18.72 -6.27 16.60
CA ILE A 80 18.96 -5.81 15.23
C ILE A 80 18.57 -4.35 15.03
N TYR A 81 17.37 -3.94 15.46
CA TYR A 81 16.95 -2.55 15.24
C TYR A 81 17.85 -1.60 16.03
N ARG A 82 18.34 -0.55 15.35
CA ARG A 82 18.94 0.59 16.03
C ARG A 82 17.87 1.33 16.83
N SER A 83 18.28 2.04 17.88
CA SER A 83 17.35 2.73 18.80
C SER A 83 16.35 3.65 18.10
N ASN A 84 16.77 4.31 17.01
CA ASN A 84 15.93 5.25 16.25
C ASN A 84 15.15 4.59 15.11
N ASP A 85 15.46 3.34 14.76
CA ASP A 85 14.82 2.60 13.66
C ASP A 85 13.70 1.68 14.15
N LEU A 86 13.61 1.51 15.47
CA LEU A 86 12.56 0.70 16.07
C LEU A 86 11.19 1.32 15.74
N PRO A 87 10.22 0.54 15.23
CA PRO A 87 8.91 1.06 14.87
C PRO A 87 8.24 1.78 16.06
N SER A 88 7.65 2.95 15.82
CA SER A 88 7.07 3.78 16.89
C SER A 88 5.94 3.09 17.66
N ASN A 89 5.26 2.13 17.03
CA ASN A 89 4.24 1.29 17.65
C ASN A 89 4.82 0.08 18.40
N PHE A 90 6.12 -0.19 18.35
CA PHE A 90 6.74 -1.37 18.97
C PHE A 90 6.46 -1.43 20.47
N GLN A 91 6.55 -0.30 21.19
CA GLN A 91 6.25 -0.27 22.62
C GLN A 91 4.80 -0.68 22.90
N LYS A 92 3.84 -0.16 22.11
CA LYS A 92 2.42 -0.52 22.25
C LYS A 92 2.19 -2.01 21.97
N LEU A 93 2.87 -2.57 20.96
CA LEU A 93 2.81 -4.00 20.66
C LEU A 93 3.42 -4.84 21.78
N HIS A 94 4.54 -4.42 22.34
CA HIS A 94 5.15 -5.07 23.50
C HIS A 94 4.20 -5.05 24.70
N HIS A 95 3.60 -3.90 25.03
CA HIS A 95 2.62 -3.78 26.10
C HIS A 95 1.41 -4.68 25.84
N SER A 96 0.88 -4.71 24.62
CA SER A 96 -0.22 -5.61 24.20
C SER A 96 0.07 -7.08 24.51
N VAL A 97 1.31 -7.55 24.30
CA VAL A 97 1.66 -8.93 24.66
C VAL A 97 1.76 -9.10 26.18
N VAL A 98 2.38 -8.15 26.89
CA VAL A 98 2.58 -8.26 28.34
C VAL A 98 1.26 -8.15 29.10
N ASN A 99 0.38 -7.22 28.72
CA ASN A 99 -0.95 -7.04 29.30
C ASN A 99 -1.76 -8.35 29.27
N ARG A 100 -1.63 -9.15 28.20
CA ARG A 100 -2.28 -10.49 28.10
C ARG A 100 -1.75 -11.49 29.13
N HIS A 101 -0.52 -11.34 29.61
CA HIS A 101 0.11 -12.25 30.57
C HIS A 101 0.01 -11.80 32.03
N THR A 102 -0.40 -10.55 32.25
CA THR A 102 -0.41 -9.93 33.59
C THR A 102 -1.77 -9.38 34.00
N HIS A 103 -2.71 -9.21 33.06
CA HIS A 103 -4.00 -8.53 33.27
C HIS A 103 -3.87 -7.07 33.75
N PHE A 104 -2.70 -6.45 33.60
CA PHE A 104 -2.51 -5.02 33.84
C PHE A 104 -2.55 -4.23 32.53
N ASP A 105 -3.03 -2.99 32.59
CA ASP A 105 -2.87 -2.02 31.50
C ASP A 105 -1.55 -1.25 31.69
N LEU A 106 -0.48 -1.72 31.06
CA LEU A 106 0.81 -1.05 31.13
C LEU A 106 0.82 0.36 30.52
N ASP A 107 -0.04 0.67 29.56
CA ASP A 107 -0.11 2.02 28.98
C ASP A 107 -0.73 2.99 29.99
N LEU A 108 -1.76 2.55 30.72
CA LEU A 108 -2.33 3.31 31.84
C LEU A 108 -1.30 3.51 32.95
N LEU A 109 -0.63 2.45 33.41
CA LEU A 109 0.39 2.53 34.47
C LEU A 109 1.53 3.48 34.09
N LYS A 110 1.95 3.46 32.82
CA LYS A 110 2.94 4.41 32.31
C LYS A 110 2.43 5.84 32.34
N LYS A 111 1.17 6.06 31.94
CA LYS A 111 0.54 7.39 31.89
C LYS A 111 0.33 7.98 33.29
N THR A 112 0.03 7.16 34.28
CA THR A 112 -0.19 7.58 35.68
C THR A 112 1.10 7.65 36.51
N ASN A 113 2.27 7.40 35.90
CA ASN A 113 3.56 7.28 36.59
C ASN A 113 3.54 6.26 37.75
N ASP A 114 2.81 5.14 37.59
CA ASP A 114 2.75 4.10 38.61
C ASP A 114 4.14 3.44 38.81
N PRO A 115 4.65 3.35 40.05
CA PRO A 115 5.95 2.73 40.33
C PRO A 115 6.06 1.28 39.85
N SER A 116 4.94 0.56 39.78
CA SER A 116 4.86 -0.84 39.38
C SER A 116 5.09 -1.04 37.88
N TYR A 117 4.94 0.00 37.04
CA TYR A 117 5.06 -0.10 35.58
C TYR A 117 6.37 -0.79 35.15
N LYS A 118 7.51 -0.28 35.60
CA LYS A 118 8.83 -0.83 35.23
C LYS A 118 9.04 -2.23 35.81
N VAL A 119 8.54 -2.49 37.01
CA VAL A 119 8.67 -3.77 37.70
C VAL A 119 7.89 -4.86 36.98
N ILE A 120 6.61 -4.60 36.67
CA ILE A 120 5.73 -5.54 35.97
C ILE A 120 6.25 -5.79 34.55
N LEU A 121 6.57 -4.73 33.80
CA LEU A 121 7.09 -4.84 32.45
C LEU A 121 8.37 -5.68 32.40
N LYS A 122 9.37 -5.32 33.23
CA LYS A 122 10.67 -6.01 33.27
C LYS A 122 10.54 -7.44 33.76
N SER A 123 9.82 -7.67 34.87
CA SER A 123 9.68 -9.02 35.45
C SER A 123 8.94 -9.96 34.50
N THR A 124 7.90 -9.50 33.82
CA THR A 124 7.13 -10.34 32.88
C THR A 124 7.94 -10.63 31.62
N TYR A 125 8.55 -9.61 31.02
CA TYR A 125 9.36 -9.79 29.81
C TYR A 125 10.55 -10.71 30.07
N GLU A 126 11.37 -10.41 31.09
CA GLU A 126 12.58 -11.20 31.38
C GLU A 126 12.23 -12.63 31.80
N ARG A 127 11.28 -12.82 32.73
CA ARG A 127 10.99 -14.16 33.28
C ARG A 127 10.15 -15.02 32.34
N LYS A 128 9.06 -14.49 31.77
CA LYS A 128 8.11 -15.30 30.99
C LYS A 128 8.47 -15.38 29.51
N ILE A 129 8.94 -14.28 28.90
CA ILE A 129 9.14 -14.21 27.45
C ILE A 129 10.59 -14.55 27.08
N LYS A 130 11.55 -13.79 27.63
CA LYS A 130 12.97 -13.93 27.29
C LYS A 130 13.58 -15.24 27.82
N ASN A 131 13.25 -15.61 29.05
CA ASN A 131 13.65 -16.89 29.66
C ASN A 131 12.61 -18.00 29.46
N GLY A 132 11.51 -17.70 28.76
CA GLY A 132 10.50 -18.70 28.40
C GLY A 132 11.02 -19.75 27.43
N ASN A 133 10.23 -20.81 27.26
CA ASN A 133 10.47 -21.83 26.24
C ASN A 133 10.31 -21.26 24.82
N ILE A 134 10.72 -22.06 23.82
CA ILE A 134 10.71 -21.64 22.42
C ILE A 134 9.31 -21.26 21.91
N ASN A 135 8.26 -21.93 22.39
CA ASN A 135 6.88 -21.66 21.97
C ASN A 135 6.41 -20.27 22.41
N ILE A 136 6.75 -19.84 23.63
CA ILE A 136 6.42 -18.49 24.11
C ILE A 136 7.17 -17.43 23.28
N LYS A 137 8.46 -17.67 23.00
CA LYS A 137 9.27 -16.77 22.17
C LYS A 137 8.71 -16.64 20.74
N ASN A 138 8.30 -17.76 20.15
CA ASN A 138 7.68 -17.79 18.83
C ASN A 138 6.33 -17.07 18.82
N SER A 139 5.49 -17.29 19.83
CA SER A 139 4.21 -16.60 19.95
C SER A 139 4.39 -15.08 20.10
N TYR A 140 5.36 -14.65 20.93
CA TYR A 140 5.74 -13.24 21.04
C TYR A 140 6.21 -12.68 19.70
N ASN A 141 7.14 -13.38 19.03
CA ASN A 141 7.65 -13.00 17.73
C ASN A 141 6.51 -12.82 16.71
N GLN A 142 5.65 -13.82 16.54
CA GLN A 142 4.53 -13.78 15.60
C GLN A 142 3.60 -12.60 15.88
N HIS A 143 3.35 -12.27 17.15
CA HIS A 143 2.52 -11.11 17.51
C HIS A 143 3.18 -9.79 17.15
N ILE A 144 4.48 -9.62 17.43
CA ILE A 144 5.21 -8.40 17.05
C ILE A 144 5.26 -8.29 15.53
N VAL A 145 5.87 -9.28 14.88
CA VAL A 145 6.08 -9.36 13.44
C VAL A 145 4.76 -9.13 12.71
N GLY A 146 3.71 -9.83 13.12
CA GLY A 146 2.36 -9.75 12.57
C GLY A 146 1.76 -8.35 12.50
N ASN A 147 2.16 -7.46 13.42
CA ASN A 147 1.61 -6.11 13.58
C ASN A 147 2.59 -4.98 13.18
N LEU A 148 3.78 -5.32 12.68
CA LEU A 148 4.69 -4.33 12.10
C LEU A 148 4.24 -3.98 10.67
N MET A 149 4.11 -2.69 10.41
CA MET A 149 3.80 -2.18 9.07
C MET A 149 4.98 -2.36 8.11
N LEU A 150 4.70 -2.42 6.80
CA LEU A 150 5.70 -2.49 5.72
C LEU A 150 6.95 -1.61 5.95
N GLY A 151 6.79 -0.37 6.41
CA GLY A 151 7.90 0.55 6.65
C GLY A 151 8.98 0.00 7.58
N ALA A 152 8.59 -0.75 8.62
CA ALA A 152 9.53 -1.37 9.56
C ALA A 152 10.48 -2.37 8.88
N TRP A 153 9.97 -3.09 7.88
CA TRP A 153 10.72 -4.08 7.12
C TRP A 153 11.61 -3.42 6.06
N VAL A 154 11.11 -2.37 5.41
CA VAL A 154 11.89 -1.60 4.43
C VAL A 154 13.07 -0.88 5.08
N THR A 155 12.93 -0.38 6.31
CA THR A 155 14.05 0.23 7.06
C THR A 155 15.23 -0.72 7.22
N LEU A 156 14.97 -2.01 7.44
CA LEU A 156 16.02 -3.02 7.59
C LEU A 156 16.79 -3.30 6.29
N LEU A 157 16.31 -2.84 5.12
CA LEU A 157 17.03 -2.94 3.84
C LEU A 157 18.02 -1.78 3.62
N ASN A 158 18.02 -0.76 4.47
CA ASN A 158 18.89 0.41 4.32
C ASN A 158 20.38 0.04 4.44
N ALA A 159 21.26 0.85 3.83
CA ALA A 159 22.71 0.75 3.88
C ALA A 159 23.26 0.63 5.31
N ASP A 160 22.53 1.18 6.28
CA ASP A 160 22.81 1.04 7.70
C ASP A 160 22.89 -0.40 8.20
N TYR A 161 22.20 -1.33 7.54
CA TYR A 161 22.16 -2.76 7.84
C TYR A 161 23.05 -3.59 6.90
N VAL A 162 23.90 -2.93 6.10
CA VAL A 162 24.90 -3.56 5.23
C VAL A 162 26.27 -3.55 5.89
N ASP A 163 26.95 -4.70 5.87
CA ASP A 163 28.34 -4.87 6.28
C ASP A 163 29.03 -5.88 5.35
N ASN A 164 29.87 -5.36 4.45
CA ASN A 164 30.64 -6.15 3.49
C ASN A 164 31.97 -6.67 4.06
N THR A 165 32.28 -6.36 5.32
CA THR A 165 33.62 -6.56 5.90
C THR A 165 33.63 -7.62 6.99
N HIS A 166 32.71 -7.56 7.94
CA HIS A 166 32.73 -8.43 9.12
C HIS A 166 31.51 -9.37 9.20
N ASN A 167 30.58 -9.31 8.23
CA ASN A 167 29.32 -10.06 8.22
C ASN A 167 28.52 -9.93 9.53
N THR A 168 28.64 -8.79 10.21
CA THR A 168 27.98 -8.54 11.51
C THR A 168 26.56 -8.00 11.36
N LYS A 169 26.19 -7.58 10.14
CA LYS A 169 24.86 -7.05 9.81
C LYS A 169 24.11 -7.98 8.86
N LEU A 170 22.87 -7.60 8.56
CA LEU A 170 21.93 -8.43 7.79
C LEU A 170 22.38 -8.67 6.35
N TRP A 171 22.92 -7.64 5.70
CA TRP A 171 23.26 -7.69 4.28
C TRP A 171 24.77 -7.59 4.08
N PRO A 172 25.33 -8.31 3.10
CA PRO A 172 24.66 -9.13 2.07
C PRO A 172 24.35 -10.58 2.51
N ALA A 173 24.68 -10.96 3.74
CA ALA A 173 24.60 -12.35 4.23
C ALA A 173 23.23 -13.00 4.03
N LEU A 174 22.14 -12.26 4.23
CA LEU A 174 20.77 -12.77 4.11
C LEU A 174 20.14 -12.60 2.73
N THR A 175 20.83 -11.97 1.77
CA THR A 175 20.25 -11.58 0.47
C THR A 175 19.69 -12.78 -0.28
N ASN A 176 20.46 -13.87 -0.39
CA ASN A 176 20.01 -15.06 -1.13
C ASN A 176 18.91 -15.84 -0.39
N THR A 177 18.84 -15.72 0.94
CA THR A 177 17.81 -16.38 1.74
C THR A 177 16.48 -15.66 1.65
N VAL A 178 16.50 -14.32 1.74
CA VAL A 178 15.28 -13.50 1.68
C VAL A 178 14.83 -13.26 0.24
N PHE A 179 15.76 -13.04 -0.68
CA PHE A 179 15.50 -12.71 -2.09
C PHE A 179 16.18 -13.72 -3.03
N PRO A 180 15.75 -14.99 -3.02
CA PRO A 180 16.40 -16.05 -3.79
C PRO A 180 16.38 -15.82 -5.31
N ASN A 181 15.46 -14.99 -5.82
CA ASN A 181 15.33 -14.70 -7.26
C ASN A 181 15.93 -13.34 -7.65
N ALA A 182 16.50 -12.57 -6.73
CA ALA A 182 17.16 -11.32 -7.08
C ALA A 182 18.50 -11.61 -7.77
N THR A 183 18.78 -10.94 -8.90
CA THR A 183 20.02 -11.14 -9.67
C THR A 183 20.66 -9.82 -10.09
N GLY A 184 21.99 -9.82 -10.26
CA GLY A 184 22.74 -8.66 -10.77
C GLY A 184 22.39 -7.35 -10.07
N ARG A 185 21.85 -6.39 -10.84
CA ARG A 185 21.47 -5.05 -10.38
C ARG A 185 20.41 -5.08 -9.26
N GLU A 186 19.44 -6.00 -9.33
CA GLU A 186 18.33 -6.06 -8.38
C GLU A 186 18.80 -6.28 -6.95
N LYS A 187 19.86 -7.09 -6.75
CA LYS A 187 20.46 -7.33 -5.43
C LYS A 187 20.99 -6.04 -4.79
N ASN A 188 21.54 -5.15 -5.61
CA ASN A 188 22.10 -3.87 -5.15
C ASN A 188 21.00 -2.83 -4.91
N ASP A 189 19.87 -2.96 -5.60
CA ASP A 189 18.77 -1.99 -5.58
C ASP A 189 17.59 -2.39 -4.68
N LEU A 190 17.71 -3.46 -3.87
CA LEU A 190 16.62 -3.96 -3.01
C LEU A 190 15.98 -2.86 -2.15
N PHE A 191 16.79 -2.01 -1.51
CA PHE A 191 16.27 -0.89 -0.73
C PHE A 191 15.38 0.04 -1.57
N ASN A 192 15.86 0.44 -2.76
CA ASN A 192 15.15 1.33 -3.66
C ASN A 192 13.84 0.70 -4.13
N ILE A 193 13.89 -0.56 -4.57
CA ILE A 193 12.72 -1.33 -5.03
C ILE A 193 11.62 -1.34 -3.97
N TYR A 194 11.95 -1.72 -2.73
CA TYR A 194 10.95 -1.81 -1.67
C TYR A 194 10.56 -0.46 -1.08
N ASN A 195 11.43 0.55 -1.15
CA ASN A 195 11.08 1.92 -0.79
C ASN A 195 10.08 2.53 -1.80
N ASP A 196 10.22 2.23 -3.09
CA ASP A 196 9.24 2.63 -4.10
C ASP A 196 7.87 1.98 -3.85
N ILE A 197 7.85 0.70 -3.46
CA ILE A 197 6.61 0.03 -3.03
C ILE A 197 6.00 0.72 -1.80
N ARG A 198 6.81 1.07 -0.80
CA ARG A 198 6.36 1.78 0.40
C ARG A 198 5.76 3.14 0.06
N ILE A 199 6.40 3.90 -0.83
CA ILE A 199 5.90 5.20 -1.31
C ILE A 199 4.58 4.99 -2.05
N LEU A 200 4.52 4.06 -3.01
CA LEU A 200 3.31 3.75 -3.77
C LEU A 200 2.15 3.37 -2.85
N ARG A 201 2.39 2.48 -1.87
CA ARG A 201 1.41 2.08 -0.85
C ARG A 201 0.87 3.29 -0.10
N ASN A 202 1.75 4.17 0.39
CA ASN A 202 1.32 5.37 1.09
C ASN A 202 0.45 6.27 0.20
N ARG A 203 0.80 6.45 -1.07
CA ARG A 203 0.00 7.23 -2.02
C ARG A 203 -1.39 6.63 -2.25
N ILE A 204 -1.46 5.30 -2.37
CA ILE A 204 -2.73 4.55 -2.45
C ILE A 204 -3.57 4.78 -1.19
N SER A 205 -2.99 4.62 0.00
CA SER A 205 -3.68 4.82 1.29
C SER A 205 -4.17 6.26 1.48
N HIS A 206 -3.40 7.24 1.01
CA HIS A 206 -3.77 8.65 1.04
C HIS A 206 -4.66 9.06 -0.15
N ASN A 207 -5.02 8.13 -1.04
CA ASN A 207 -5.84 8.33 -2.24
C ASN A 207 -5.31 9.42 -3.19
N GLU A 208 -3.98 9.52 -3.30
CA GLU A 208 -3.32 10.41 -4.24
C GLU A 208 -3.36 9.87 -5.69
N PRO A 209 -3.17 10.73 -6.72
CA PRO A 209 -3.17 10.29 -8.12
C PRO A 209 -2.06 9.28 -8.42
N ILE A 210 -2.36 8.05 -8.82
CA ILE A 210 -1.36 6.98 -8.99
C ILE A 210 -0.45 7.24 -10.19
N CYS A 211 -1.01 7.64 -11.34
CA CYS A 211 -0.23 7.77 -12.57
C CYS A 211 0.71 8.98 -12.58
N ASN A 212 0.34 10.09 -11.96
CA ASN A 212 1.10 11.33 -12.05
C ASN A 212 1.34 11.97 -10.68
N PRO A 213 2.44 11.62 -10.00
CA PRO A 213 2.80 12.25 -8.74
C PRO A 213 3.13 13.74 -8.91
N ASN A 214 3.79 14.11 -10.02
CA ASN A 214 4.40 15.43 -10.22
C ASN A 214 3.44 16.50 -10.78
N GLY A 215 2.22 16.13 -11.18
CA GLY A 215 1.19 17.08 -11.62
C GLY A 215 1.40 17.66 -13.03
N GLN A 216 2.32 17.09 -13.83
CA GLN A 216 2.52 17.47 -15.23
C GLN A 216 1.35 16.98 -16.11
N PHE A 217 1.12 17.63 -17.25
CA PHE A 217 0.08 17.14 -18.16
C PHE A 217 0.41 15.72 -18.65
N ILE A 218 -0.59 14.83 -18.63
CA ILE A 218 -0.53 13.49 -19.24
C ILE A 218 -1.85 13.14 -19.91
N SER A 219 -1.77 12.33 -20.97
CA SER A 219 -2.91 11.68 -21.61
C SER A 219 -3.42 10.49 -20.78
N ILE A 220 -4.60 9.99 -21.12
CA ILE A 220 -5.17 8.79 -20.50
C ILE A 220 -4.30 7.56 -20.80
N ASP A 221 -3.74 7.45 -22.01
CA ASP A 221 -2.85 6.36 -22.40
C ASP A 221 -1.57 6.33 -21.56
N GLU A 222 -0.92 7.49 -21.41
CA GLU A 222 0.26 7.63 -20.55
C GLU A 222 -0.09 7.33 -19.08
N CYS A 223 -1.28 7.71 -18.62
CA CYS A 223 -1.74 7.37 -17.28
C CYS A 223 -1.88 5.84 -17.10
N ILE A 224 -2.53 5.15 -18.05
CA ILE A 224 -2.70 3.69 -18.04
C ILE A 224 -1.33 3.00 -18.02
N GLU A 225 -0.43 3.40 -18.91
CA GLU A 225 0.90 2.79 -18.99
C GLU A 225 1.69 2.99 -17.70
N SER A 226 1.67 4.21 -17.14
CA SER A 226 2.34 4.52 -15.89
C SER A 226 1.79 3.75 -14.68
N VAL A 227 0.49 3.42 -14.66
CA VAL A 227 -0.12 2.59 -13.62
C VAL A 227 0.27 1.13 -13.82
N LYS A 228 0.24 0.62 -15.06
CA LYS A 228 0.68 -0.74 -15.40
C LYS A 228 2.13 -0.96 -15.03
N GLU A 229 3.02 -0.01 -15.32
CA GLU A 229 4.42 -0.06 -14.93
C GLU A 229 4.57 -0.20 -13.39
N LYS A 230 3.83 0.59 -12.62
CA LYS A 230 3.84 0.52 -11.15
C LYS A 230 3.31 -0.82 -10.64
N TYR A 231 2.27 -1.37 -11.26
CA TYR A 231 1.75 -2.68 -10.92
C TYR A 231 2.73 -3.80 -11.25
N ASN A 232 3.40 -3.73 -12.40
CA ASN A 232 4.44 -4.67 -12.80
C ASN A 232 5.65 -4.61 -11.87
N LYS A 233 6.06 -3.42 -11.40
CA LYS A 233 7.10 -3.28 -10.35
C LYS A 233 6.66 -3.93 -9.03
N ALA A 234 5.39 -3.80 -8.65
CA ALA A 234 4.84 -4.51 -7.49
C ALA A 234 4.88 -6.03 -7.66
N LEU A 235 4.44 -6.57 -8.80
CA LEU A 235 4.58 -7.98 -9.12
C LEU A 235 6.04 -8.45 -9.10
N HIS A 236 6.94 -7.67 -9.69
CA HIS A 236 8.36 -7.97 -9.72
C HIS A 236 8.95 -8.07 -8.30
N SER A 237 8.56 -7.21 -7.36
CA SER A 237 8.99 -7.36 -5.96
C SER A 237 8.56 -8.69 -5.33
N ILE A 238 7.39 -9.23 -5.70
CA ILE A 238 6.98 -10.58 -5.27
C ILE A 238 7.88 -11.64 -5.91
N LEU A 239 8.25 -11.49 -7.18
CA LEU A 239 9.16 -12.40 -7.86
C LEU A 239 10.50 -12.52 -7.13
N LEU A 240 11.09 -11.40 -6.70
CA LEU A 240 12.35 -11.39 -5.94
C LEU A 240 12.29 -12.29 -4.70
N LEU A 241 11.13 -12.32 -4.02
CA LEU A 241 10.88 -13.16 -2.84
C LEU A 241 10.52 -14.62 -3.20
N SER A 242 9.64 -14.82 -4.18
CA SER A 242 9.11 -16.14 -4.54
C SER A 242 8.50 -16.17 -5.94
N SER A 243 9.18 -16.89 -6.85
CA SER A 243 8.68 -17.18 -8.20
C SER A 243 7.33 -17.92 -8.21
N LYS A 244 7.12 -18.86 -7.29
CA LYS A 244 5.86 -19.60 -7.14
C LYS A 244 4.71 -18.67 -6.76
N ARG A 245 4.92 -17.79 -5.76
CA ARG A 245 3.88 -16.83 -5.34
C ARG A 245 3.58 -15.82 -6.44
N HIS A 246 4.59 -15.34 -7.14
CA HIS A 246 4.45 -14.45 -8.29
C HIS A 246 3.56 -15.06 -9.37
N LYS A 247 3.83 -16.31 -9.78
CA LYS A 247 3.03 -17.01 -10.79
C LYS A 247 1.55 -17.12 -10.38
N VAL A 248 1.29 -17.60 -9.17
CA VAL A 248 -0.08 -17.72 -8.64
C VAL A 248 -0.79 -16.37 -8.62
N PHE A 249 -0.06 -15.29 -8.32
CA PHE A 249 -0.65 -13.96 -8.25
C PHE A 249 -1.00 -13.40 -9.63
N ILE A 250 -0.14 -13.58 -10.64
CA ILE A 250 -0.43 -13.18 -12.03
C ILE A 250 -1.68 -13.88 -12.57
N GLU A 251 -1.85 -15.16 -12.24
CA GLU A 251 -2.99 -15.97 -12.66
C GLU A 251 -4.26 -15.69 -11.81
N SER A 252 -4.18 -14.82 -10.80
CA SER A 252 -5.27 -14.56 -9.87
C SER A 252 -6.34 -13.61 -10.44
N HIS A 253 -7.52 -13.67 -9.81
CA HIS A 253 -8.56 -12.68 -10.04
C HIS A 253 -8.11 -11.24 -9.72
N ALA A 254 -7.14 -11.04 -8.83
CA ALA A 254 -6.65 -9.70 -8.51
C ALA A 254 -5.93 -9.05 -9.70
N SER A 255 -5.10 -9.80 -10.43
CA SER A 255 -4.42 -9.32 -11.64
C SER A 255 -5.37 -9.15 -12.82
N SER A 256 -6.33 -10.06 -12.98
CA SER A 256 -7.40 -9.92 -13.98
C SER A 256 -8.25 -8.67 -13.72
N HIS A 257 -8.62 -8.43 -12.46
CA HIS A 257 -9.39 -7.27 -12.05
C HIS A 257 -8.61 -5.96 -12.21
N PHE A 258 -7.31 -5.95 -11.88
CA PHE A 258 -6.44 -4.81 -12.16
C PHE A 258 -6.48 -4.42 -13.65
N ASN A 259 -6.30 -5.39 -14.56
CA ASN A 259 -6.30 -5.13 -16.00
C ASN A 259 -7.65 -4.61 -16.50
N MET A 260 -8.75 -5.15 -15.97
CA MET A 260 -10.10 -4.66 -16.28
C MET A 260 -10.27 -3.19 -15.85
N VAL A 261 -9.88 -2.84 -14.62
CA VAL A 261 -10.02 -1.48 -14.08
C VAL A 261 -9.04 -0.50 -14.75
N CYS A 262 -7.83 -0.96 -15.08
CA CYS A 262 -6.79 -0.21 -15.78
C CYS A 262 -6.99 -0.23 -17.32
N SER A 263 -8.19 0.13 -17.75
CA SER A 263 -8.59 0.16 -19.16
C SER A 263 -9.36 1.44 -19.50
N LYS A 264 -9.36 1.81 -20.78
CA LYS A 264 -10.17 2.93 -21.27
C LYS A 264 -11.66 2.62 -21.17
N GLU A 265 -12.03 1.36 -21.43
CA GLU A 265 -13.39 0.85 -21.39
C GLU A 265 -13.99 1.06 -20.00
N TYR A 266 -13.24 0.69 -18.95
CA TYR A 266 -13.69 0.88 -17.58
C TYR A 266 -13.77 2.37 -17.19
N LEU A 267 -12.77 3.18 -17.58
CA LEU A 267 -12.83 4.62 -17.36
C LEU A 267 -14.06 5.24 -18.05
N ASN A 268 -14.35 4.86 -19.29
CA ASN A 268 -15.52 5.35 -20.02
C ASN A 268 -16.81 4.98 -19.30
N SER A 269 -16.93 3.77 -18.74
CA SER A 269 -18.10 3.39 -17.94
C SER A 269 -18.30 4.25 -16.68
N ILE A 270 -17.21 4.68 -16.04
CA ILE A 270 -17.26 5.62 -14.91
C ILE A 270 -17.68 7.00 -15.41
N VAL A 271 -17.10 7.49 -16.49
CA VAL A 271 -17.47 8.77 -17.10
C VAL A 271 -18.96 8.78 -17.44
N ASP A 272 -19.49 7.70 -18.01
CA ASP A 272 -20.92 7.56 -18.30
C ASP A 272 -21.76 7.68 -17.03
N THR A 273 -21.33 7.08 -15.92
CA THR A 273 -22.06 7.15 -14.65
C THR A 273 -22.15 8.56 -14.06
N TYR A 274 -21.06 9.35 -14.13
CA TYR A 274 -20.96 10.64 -13.43
C TYR A 274 -21.16 11.86 -14.33
N VAL A 275 -20.96 11.70 -15.64
CA VAL A 275 -21.05 12.77 -16.64
C VAL A 275 -22.29 12.59 -17.53
N ALA A 276 -22.76 11.36 -17.79
CA ALA A 276 -23.98 11.13 -18.56
C ALA A 276 -25.22 11.37 -17.69
N GLY A 277 -25.64 12.63 -17.66
CA GLY A 277 -26.89 13.07 -17.03
C GLY A 277 -27.52 14.29 -17.73
N LYS A 278 -26.91 14.79 -18.81
CA LYS A 278 -27.56 15.81 -19.64
C LYS A 278 -28.54 15.12 -20.59
N ILE A 279 -29.75 14.86 -20.11
CA ILE A 279 -30.88 14.59 -20.99
C ILE A 279 -30.98 15.79 -21.95
N LYS A 280 -30.64 15.58 -23.21
CA LYS A 280 -30.90 16.57 -24.25
C LYS A 280 -32.27 16.26 -24.84
N ILE A 281 -33.12 17.26 -24.86
CA ILE A 281 -34.38 17.23 -25.61
C ILE A 281 -34.07 17.72 -27.02
N CYS A 282 -34.36 16.90 -28.02
CA CYS A 282 -34.24 17.34 -29.40
C CYS A 282 -35.23 18.50 -29.66
N LYS A 283 -34.75 19.66 -30.10
CA LYS A 283 -35.60 20.80 -30.46
C LYS A 283 -36.55 20.53 -31.64
N TYR A 284 -36.32 19.47 -32.42
CA TYR A 284 -37.08 19.14 -33.63
C TYR A 284 -38.11 18.04 -33.41
N CYS A 285 -37.75 16.94 -32.74
CA CYS A 285 -38.66 15.80 -32.53
C CYS A 285 -39.09 15.61 -31.08
N GLY A 286 -38.62 16.44 -30.14
CA GLY A 286 -38.97 16.33 -28.72
C GLY A 286 -38.40 15.10 -28.00
N ASN A 287 -37.76 14.16 -28.72
CA ASN A 287 -37.19 12.96 -28.10
C ASN A 287 -36.07 13.33 -27.13
N LYS A 288 -36.17 12.74 -25.94
CA LYS A 288 -35.12 12.74 -24.92
C LYS A 288 -34.07 11.72 -25.34
N PHE A 289 -32.81 12.13 -25.40
CA PHE A 289 -31.70 11.21 -25.60
C PHE A 289 -30.59 11.49 -24.59
N GLU A 290 -30.00 10.41 -24.09
CA GLU A 290 -28.86 10.43 -23.20
C GLU A 290 -27.59 10.45 -24.05
N THR A 291 -26.79 11.51 -23.95
CA THR A 291 -25.54 11.59 -24.71
C THR A 291 -24.41 10.93 -23.94
N VAL A 292 -23.91 9.82 -24.48
CA VAL A 292 -22.77 9.07 -23.95
C VAL A 292 -21.45 9.67 -24.46
N THR A 293 -21.33 9.98 -25.76
CA THR A 293 -20.07 10.46 -26.39
C THR A 293 -20.31 11.19 -27.73
N ASN A 294 -21.09 12.28 -27.79
CA ASN A 294 -21.44 12.96 -29.06
C ASN A 294 -22.30 12.14 -30.05
N ARG A 295 -22.94 11.03 -29.62
CA ARG A 295 -23.99 10.37 -30.41
C ARG A 295 -25.24 11.29 -30.46
N LYS A 296 -25.55 11.84 -31.64
CA LYS A 296 -26.65 12.80 -31.86
C LYS A 296 -27.98 12.07 -32.16
N CYS A 297 -29.10 12.74 -31.90
CA CYS A 297 -30.41 12.37 -32.47
C CYS A 297 -30.33 12.34 -34.01
N PHE A 298 -30.82 11.26 -34.62
CA PHE A 298 -30.80 11.00 -36.07
C PHE A 298 -31.84 11.80 -36.88
N CYS A 299 -32.54 12.72 -36.25
CA CYS A 299 -33.60 13.53 -36.83
C CYS A 299 -33.17 14.50 -37.96
N ARG A 300 -31.89 14.48 -38.37
CA ARG A 300 -31.34 15.19 -39.54
C ARG A 300 -30.58 14.29 -40.54
N ILE A 301 -30.73 12.95 -40.47
CA ILE A 301 -30.29 12.08 -41.56
C ILE A 301 -31.44 11.91 -42.54
N LYS A 302 -31.66 12.97 -43.33
CA LYS A 302 -32.22 13.01 -44.69
C LYS A 302 -32.28 14.47 -45.13
#